data_AF-A0A3N5U7U1-F1
#
_entry.id   AF-A0A3N5U7U1-F1
#
_cell.length_a   1.000
_cell.length_b   1.000
_cell.length_c   1.000
_cell.angle_alpha   90.00
_cell.angle_beta   90.00
_cell.angle_gamma   90.00
#
_symmetry.space_group_name_H-M   'P 1'
#
loop_
_entity.id
_entity.type
_entity.pdbx_description
1 polymer ?
#
loop_
_entity_poly.entity_id
_entity_poly.type
_entity_poly.pdbx_seq_one_letter_code
_entity_poly.pdbx_strand_id
1 'polypeptide(L)'
;MQRNMSFEKTYKSALISPVDLKKLESAIMFSLAHYGWIPVETSAGAVSAKYDKSNGIMAKIRITYGNDSFQIEYVESSGLNVDITQTTIHPNYVRWIQNLMKSINVMYSKSFSVLP
;
A
#
# COMPACT_ATOMS: atom_id res chain seq x y z
N MET A 1 8.17 24.12 -11.85
CA MET A 1 7.02 24.01 -10.95
C MET A 1 6.71 22.52 -10.79
N GLN A 2 6.99 21.91 -9.63
CA GLN A 2 6.58 20.52 -9.40
C GLN A 2 5.05 20.50 -9.25
N ARG A 3 4.37 19.71 -10.08
CA ARG A 3 2.91 19.65 -10.13
C ARG A 3 2.41 18.63 -9.12
N ASN A 4 1.67 19.08 -8.10
CA ASN A 4 0.91 18.17 -7.23
C ASN A 4 -0.25 17.53 -8.01
N MET A 5 -0.65 16.34 -7.59
CA MET A 5 -1.80 15.62 -8.11
C MET A 5 -2.84 15.45 -7.02
N SER A 6 -4.11 15.43 -7.40
CA SER A 6 -5.18 15.00 -6.51
C SER A 6 -4.91 13.58 -6.01
N PHE A 7 -5.19 13.33 -4.74
CA PHE A 7 -5.08 12.01 -4.13
C PHE A 7 -6.24 11.73 -3.19
N GLU A 8 -6.50 10.44 -2.99
CA GLU A 8 -7.47 9.96 -2.03
C GLU A 8 -6.74 9.52 -0.76
N LYS A 9 -7.34 9.76 0.41
CA LYS A 9 -6.77 9.27 1.66
C LYS A 9 -6.78 7.74 1.73
N THR A 10 -7.71 7.09 1.03
CA THR A 10 -7.91 5.65 1.07
C THR A 10 -8.10 5.11 -0.34
N TYR A 11 -7.34 4.09 -0.70
CA TYR A 11 -7.46 3.38 -1.96
C TYR A 11 -7.93 1.95 -1.70
N LYS A 12 -9.12 1.58 -2.19
CA LYS A 12 -9.73 0.26 -1.95
C LYS A 12 -9.67 -0.64 -3.18
N SER A 13 -9.42 -1.92 -2.98
CA SER A 13 -9.48 -2.96 -4.01
C SER A 13 -10.40 -4.09 -3.54
N ALA A 14 -11.42 -4.40 -4.33
CA ALA A 14 -12.27 -5.56 -4.11
C ALA A 14 -11.56 -6.86 -4.54
N LEU A 15 -11.85 -7.95 -3.86
CA LEU A 15 -11.35 -9.29 -4.11
C LEU A 15 -12.52 -10.27 -4.24
N ILE A 16 -12.29 -11.39 -4.93
CA ILE A 16 -13.29 -12.44 -5.05
C ILE A 16 -13.33 -13.24 -3.73
N SER A 17 -14.49 -13.31 -3.09
CA SER A 17 -14.69 -14.07 -1.85
C SER A 17 -14.90 -15.58 -2.11
N PRO A 18 -14.54 -16.47 -1.17
CA PRO A 18 -13.89 -16.16 0.11
C PRO A 18 -12.40 -15.85 -0.08
N VAL A 19 -11.93 -14.81 0.61
CA VAL A 19 -10.51 -14.43 0.59
C VAL A 19 -9.71 -15.31 1.54
N ASP A 20 -8.60 -15.87 1.06
CA ASP A 20 -7.58 -16.47 1.93
C ASP A 20 -6.76 -15.36 2.58
N LEU A 21 -7.06 -15.06 3.85
CA LEU A 21 -6.43 -13.96 4.60
C LEU A 21 -4.92 -14.16 4.76
N LYS A 22 -4.43 -15.40 4.91
CA LYS A 22 -2.99 -15.68 5.05
C LYS A 22 -2.26 -15.47 3.73
N LYS A 23 -2.89 -15.89 2.62
CA LYS A 23 -2.37 -15.63 1.27
C LYS A 23 -2.34 -14.13 0.97
N LEU A 24 -3.39 -13.40 1.36
CA LEU A 24 -3.45 -11.96 1.17
C LEU A 24 -2.41 -11.21 2.01
N GLU A 25 -2.24 -11.58 3.28
CA GLU A 25 -1.17 -11.04 4.12
C GLU A 25 0.20 -11.30 3.50
N SER A 26 0.46 -12.52 3.03
CA SER A 26 1.71 -12.85 2.33
C SER A 26 1.91 -11.99 1.09
N ALA A 27 0.88 -11.83 0.25
CA ALA A 27 0.91 -10.98 -0.94
C ALA A 27 1.20 -9.51 -0.60
N ILE A 28 0.66 -9.00 0.51
CA ILE A 28 0.94 -7.66 1.03
C ILE A 28 2.42 -7.57 1.42
N MET A 29 2.93 -8.49 2.23
CA MET A 29 4.32 -8.47 2.70
C MET A 29 5.33 -8.56 1.54
N PHE A 30 5.08 -9.44 0.57
CA PHE A 30 5.90 -9.53 -0.63
C PHE A 30 5.86 -8.24 -1.46
N SER A 31 4.69 -7.63 -1.62
CA SER A 31 4.55 -6.40 -2.40
C SER A 31 5.23 -5.21 -1.73
N LEU A 32 5.13 -5.11 -0.40
CA LEU A 32 5.84 -4.12 0.40
C LEU A 32 7.36 -4.26 0.19
N ALA A 33 7.90 -5.46 0.41
CA ALA A 33 9.32 -5.74 0.24
C ALA A 33 9.80 -5.46 -1.20
N HIS A 34 9.02 -5.88 -2.21
CA HIS A 34 9.34 -5.66 -3.63
C HIS A 34 9.51 -4.17 -3.99
N TYR A 35 8.73 -3.29 -3.37
CA TYR A 35 8.82 -1.84 -3.59
C TYR A 35 9.63 -1.10 -2.52
N GLY A 36 10.32 -1.80 -1.64
CA GLY A 36 11.15 -1.21 -0.59
C GLY A 36 10.36 -0.51 0.53
N TRP A 37 9.10 -0.88 0.72
CA TRP A 37 8.34 -0.49 1.91
C TRP A 37 8.71 -1.41 3.07
N ILE A 38 8.92 -0.81 4.23
CA ILE A 38 9.33 -1.48 5.46
C ILE A 38 8.10 -1.62 6.36
N PRO A 39 7.61 -2.84 6.65
CA PRO A 39 6.58 -3.05 7.66
C PRO A 39 7.05 -2.56 9.03
N VAL A 40 6.21 -1.81 9.74
CA VAL A 40 6.51 -1.28 11.08
C VAL A 40 5.61 -1.86 12.16
N GLU A 41 4.41 -2.31 11.79
CA GLU A 41 3.45 -2.94 12.69
C GLU A 41 2.60 -3.92 11.89
N THR A 42 2.40 -5.13 12.41
CA THR A 42 1.58 -6.17 11.79
C THR A 42 0.64 -6.74 12.84
N SER A 43 -0.64 -6.86 12.47
CA SER A 43 -1.69 -7.46 13.28
C SER A 43 -2.68 -8.20 12.36
N ALA A 44 -3.56 -9.01 12.94
CA ALA A 44 -4.58 -9.70 12.15
C ALA A 44 -5.45 -8.69 11.38
N GLY A 45 -5.42 -8.75 10.05
CA GLY A 45 -6.21 -7.85 9.19
C GLY A 45 -5.61 -6.46 8.97
N ALA A 46 -4.40 -6.16 9.49
CA ALA A 46 -3.75 -4.88 9.24
C ALA A 46 -2.21 -4.93 9.24
N VAL A 47 -1.60 -4.17 8.32
CA VAL A 47 -0.15 -3.92 8.24
C VAL A 47 0.10 -2.43 8.08
N SER A 48 0.88 -1.82 8.97
CA SER A 48 1.43 -0.48 8.74
C SER A 48 2.83 -0.58 8.16
N ALA A 49 3.13 0.28 7.19
CA ALA A 49 4.42 0.29 6.51
C ALA A 49 4.93 1.71 6.28
N LYS A 50 6.25 1.85 6.23
CA LYS A 50 6.97 3.09 5.96
C LYS A 50 7.81 2.94 4.70
N TYR A 51 7.80 3.97 3.86
CA TYR A 51 8.78 4.17 2.81
C TYR A 51 9.67 5.35 3.21
N ASP A 52 10.98 5.19 3.10
CA ASP A 52 11.96 6.21 3.48
C ASP A 52 13.10 6.27 2.47
N LYS A 53 13.41 7.47 2.00
CA LYS A 53 14.57 7.76 1.15
C LYS A 53 15.56 8.61 1.94
N SER A 54 16.85 8.38 1.69
CA SER A 54 17.96 9.11 2.32
C SER A 54 17.91 10.63 2.17
N ASN A 55 17.14 11.16 1.21
CA ASN A 55 16.96 12.59 0.99
C ASN A 55 15.78 13.21 1.77
N GLY A 56 15.26 12.51 2.79
CA GLY A 56 14.17 13.01 3.65
C GLY A 56 12.78 12.85 3.07
N ILE A 57 12.63 12.21 1.90
CA ILE A 57 11.32 11.85 1.36
C ILE A 57 10.84 10.57 2.03
N MET A 58 9.70 10.65 2.69
CA MET A 58 9.09 9.50 3.37
C MET A 58 7.57 9.47 3.19
N ALA A 59 6.99 8.29 3.40
CA ALA A 59 5.54 8.10 3.53
C ALA A 59 5.26 6.97 4.53
N LYS A 60 4.15 7.08 5.27
CA LYS A 60 3.61 6.00 6.10
C LYS A 60 2.20 5.69 5.64
N ILE A 61 1.90 4.40 5.54
CA ILE A 61 0.60 3.88 5.14
C ILE A 61 0.10 2.84 6.14
N ARG A 62 -1.21 2.62 6.14
CA ARG A 62 -1.87 1.51 6.80
C ARG A 62 -2.63 0.71 5.75
N ILE A 63 -2.40 -0.59 5.72
CA ILE A 63 -3.09 -1.53 4.85
C ILE A 63 -4.03 -2.34 5.72
N THR A 64 -5.33 -2.28 5.47
CA THR A 64 -6.31 -3.16 6.15
C THR A 64 -6.91 -4.12 5.14
N TYR A 65 -7.18 -5.35 5.56
CA TYR A 65 -7.65 -6.41 4.68
C TYR A 65 -8.63 -7.35 5.38
N GLY A 66 -9.54 -7.93 4.61
CA GLY A 66 -10.62 -8.77 5.11
C GLY A 66 -11.17 -9.71 4.05
N ASN A 67 -12.41 -10.16 4.25
CA ASN A 67 -13.01 -11.29 3.52
C ASN A 67 -13.38 -10.99 2.06
N ASP A 68 -13.39 -9.72 1.65
CA ASP A 68 -13.86 -9.26 0.34
C ASP A 68 -12.97 -8.18 -0.30
N SER A 69 -11.98 -7.65 0.43
CA SER A 69 -11.24 -6.47 0.00
C SER A 69 -9.98 -6.22 0.82
N PHE A 70 -9.12 -5.36 0.27
CA PHE A 70 -8.10 -4.65 1.02
C PHE A 70 -8.14 -3.17 0.67
N GLN A 71 -7.59 -2.33 1.55
CA GLN A 71 -7.41 -0.91 1.29
C GLN A 71 -6.06 -0.42 1.80
N ILE A 72 -5.53 0.62 1.15
CA ILE A 72 -4.32 1.32 1.55
C ILE A 72 -4.69 2.75 1.94
N GLU A 73 -4.40 3.09 3.18
CA GLU A 73 -4.69 4.39 3.79
C GLU A 73 -3.41 5.20 3.94
N TYR A 74 -3.48 6.46 3.52
CA TYR A 74 -2.48 7.46 3.83
C TYR A 74 -2.49 7.78 5.33
N VAL A 75 -1.33 7.69 5.99
CA VAL A 75 -1.15 8.08 7.38
C VAL A 75 -0.44 9.43 7.47
N GLU A 76 0.78 9.52 6.94
CA GLU A 76 1.60 10.74 6.98
C GLU A 76 2.69 10.71 5.90
N SER A 77 3.22 11.89 5.54
CA SER A 77 4.33 12.04 4.60
C SER A 77 5.25 13.21 4.99
N SER A 78 6.51 13.14 4.55
CA SER A 78 7.44 14.28 4.55
C SER A 78 8.14 14.36 3.19
N GLY A 79 8.40 15.58 2.72
CA GLY A 79 8.98 15.81 1.39
C GLY A 79 8.05 15.51 0.21
N LEU A 80 6.74 15.37 0.44
CA LEU A 80 5.72 15.10 -0.61
C LEU A 80 4.72 16.25 -0.81
N ASN A 81 4.92 17.39 -0.15
CA ASN A 81 4.10 18.61 -0.30
C ASN A 81 2.59 18.32 -0.21
N VAL A 82 2.18 17.53 0.78
CA VAL A 82 0.78 17.16 0.98
C VAL A 82 -0.04 18.38 1.38
N ASP A 83 -1.17 18.58 0.72
CA ASP A 83 -2.20 19.52 1.13
C ASP A 83 -3.51 18.74 1.31
N ILE A 84 -3.90 18.54 2.56
CA ILE A 84 -5.12 17.80 2.91
C ILE A 84 -6.38 18.61 2.53
N THR A 85 -6.31 19.94 2.58
CA THR A 85 -7.45 20.81 2.27
C THR A 85 -7.76 20.82 0.78
N GLN A 86 -6.71 20.82 -0.05
CA GLN A 86 -6.81 20.75 -1.51
C GLN A 86 -6.78 19.32 -2.04
N THR A 87 -6.66 18.32 -1.15
CA THR A 87 -6.49 16.90 -1.47
C THR A 87 -5.40 16.64 -2.51
N THR A 88 -4.27 17.33 -2.40
CA THR A 88 -3.14 17.17 -3.32
C THR A 88 -1.87 16.63 -2.66
N ILE A 89 -1.08 15.89 -3.43
CA ILE A 89 0.21 15.35 -3.00
C ILE A 89 1.15 15.21 -4.20
N HIS A 90 2.44 15.07 -3.94
CA HIS A 90 3.42 14.81 -4.99
C HIS A 90 3.08 13.52 -5.79
N PRO A 91 3.14 13.53 -7.14
CA PRO A 91 2.76 12.40 -8.00
C PRO A 91 3.43 11.05 -7.68
N ASN A 92 4.65 11.11 -7.14
CA ASN A 92 5.37 9.90 -6.68
C ASN A 92 4.54 9.08 -5.70
N TYR A 93 3.84 9.72 -4.75
CA TYR A 93 3.02 9.01 -3.79
C TYR A 93 1.93 8.20 -4.50
N VAL A 94 1.17 8.87 -5.37
CA VAL A 94 0.09 8.24 -6.14
C VAL A 94 0.63 7.04 -6.94
N ARG A 95 1.78 7.21 -7.59
CA ARG A 95 2.44 6.12 -8.32
C ARG A 95 2.85 4.97 -7.41
N TRP A 96 3.38 5.24 -6.22
CA TRP A 96 3.75 4.19 -5.27
C TRP A 96 2.55 3.39 -4.80
N ILE A 97 1.43 4.06 -4.48
CA ILE A 97 0.20 3.38 -4.07
C ILE A 97 -0.39 2.55 -5.20
N GLN A 98 -0.45 3.09 -6.42
CA GLN A 98 -0.91 2.34 -7.60
C GLN A 98 -0.06 1.10 -7.87
N ASN A 99 1.27 1.22 -7.73
CA ASN A 99 2.19 0.08 -7.86
C ASN A 99 1.94 -0.98 -6.79
N LEU A 100 1.78 -0.57 -5.52
CA LEU A 100 1.45 -1.49 -4.43
C LEU A 100 0.12 -2.21 -4.69
N MET A 101 -0.95 -1.48 -5.03
CA MET A 101 -2.25 -2.07 -5.33
C MET A 101 -2.17 -3.10 -6.44
N LYS A 102 -1.47 -2.78 -7.53
CA LYS A 102 -1.29 -3.70 -8.67
C LYS A 102 -0.53 -4.95 -8.25
N SER A 103 0.58 -4.79 -7.52
CA SER A 103 1.39 -5.93 -7.09
C SER A 103 0.66 -6.81 -6.10
N ILE A 104 -0.06 -6.25 -5.13
CA ILE A 104 -0.86 -7.03 -4.17
C ILE A 104 -1.89 -7.88 -4.92
N ASN A 105 -2.62 -7.29 -5.87
CA ASN A 105 -3.58 -8.03 -6.69
C ASN A 105 -2.92 -9.15 -7.52
N VAL A 106 -1.77 -8.88 -8.13
CA VAL A 106 -1.02 -9.89 -8.90
C VAL A 106 -0.51 -11.02 -7.99
N MET A 107 0.06 -10.68 -6.84
CA MET A 107 0.61 -11.66 -5.90
C MET A 107 -0.48 -12.49 -5.23
N TYR A 108 -1.64 -11.90 -4.94
CA TYR A 108 -2.79 -12.63 -4.41
C TYR A 108 -3.45 -13.53 -5.46
N SER A 109 -3.54 -13.10 -6.72
CA SER A 109 -4.12 -13.91 -7.79
C SER A 109 -3.22 -15.08 -8.21
N LYS A 110 -1.89 -14.97 -8.05
CA LYS A 110 -0.98 -16.09 -8.26
C LYS A 110 -1.27 -17.24 -7.31
N SER A 111 -1.44 -18.44 -7.84
CA SER A 111 -1.37 -19.67 -7.07
C SER A 111 0.10 -19.94 -6.75
N PHE A 112 0.55 -19.63 -5.53
CA PHE A 112 1.79 -20.18 -5.03
C PHE A 112 1.54 -21.65 -4.72
N SER A 113 1.92 -22.54 -5.63
CA SER A 113 2.18 -23.93 -5.28
C SER A 113 3.34 -23.90 -4.29
N VAL A 114 3.01 -24.05 -3.00
CA VAL A 114 4.01 -24.42 -2.00
C VAL A 114 4.47 -25.82 -2.42
N LEU A 115 5.70 -25.94 -2.92
CA LEU A 115 6.27 -27.25 -3.19
C LEU A 115 6.33 -28.04 -1.88
N PRO A 116 6.00 -29.34 -1.90
CA PRO A 116 5.95 -30.19 -0.72
C PRO A 116 7.29 -30.30 0.00
#